data_AF-A0A3S4KM88-F1
#
_entry.id   AF-A0A3S4KM88-F1
#
_cell.length_a   1.000
_cell.length_b   1.000
_cell.length_c   1.000
_cell.angle_alpha   90.00
_cell.angle_beta   90.00
_cell.angle_gamma   90.00
#
_symmetry.space_group_name_H-M   'P 1'
#
loop_
_entity.id
_entity.type
_entity.pdbx_description
1 polymer ?
#
loop_
_entity_poly.entity_id
_entity_poly.type
_entity_poly.pdbx_seq_one_letter_code
_entity_poly.pdbx_strand_id
1 'polypeptide(L)'
;MPVMILPPYYYGQTSKQLLSYFRQLGNALSGKWFAYNFPARTGCDLTPDLVATLAAEFPNFAGIKDTVDCQSQYPQHDSDHPRGTRRFCRALRL
;
A
#
# COMPACT_ATOMS: atom_id res chain seq x y z
N MET A 1 -10.16 14.85 4.16
CA MET A 1 -9.49 14.68 2.85
C MET A 1 -8.66 13.40 2.88
N PRO A 2 -8.69 12.58 1.83
CA PRO A 2 -7.81 11.41 1.74
C PRO A 2 -6.36 11.82 1.42
N VAL A 3 -5.40 11.09 1.97
CA VAL A 3 -3.95 11.35 1.77
C VAL A 3 -3.32 10.17 1.03
N MET A 4 -2.37 10.44 0.14
CA MET A 4 -1.60 9.39 -0.55
C MET A 4 -0.13 9.51 -0.19
N ILE A 5 0.44 8.39 0.26
CA ILE A 5 1.77 8.34 0.86
C ILE A 5 2.72 7.64 -0.11
N LEU A 6 3.77 8.35 -0.50
CA LEU A 6 4.87 7.75 -1.25
C LEU A 6 5.90 7.14 -0.29
N PRO A 7 6.46 5.97 -0.63
CA PRO A 7 7.60 5.42 0.08
C PRO A 7 8.85 6.28 -0.15
N PRO A 8 9.81 6.29 0.78
CA PRO A 8 11.12 6.92 0.55
C PRO A 8 11.77 6.33 -0.71
N TYR A 9 12.12 7.19 -1.66
CA TYR A 9 12.53 6.78 -3.02
C TYR A 9 14.02 6.99 -3.31
N TYR A 10 14.73 7.76 -2.48
CA TYR A 10 16.15 8.08 -2.71
C TYR A 10 17.09 7.02 -2.14
N TYR A 11 16.70 6.39 -1.05
CA TYR A 11 17.48 5.35 -0.37
C TYR A 11 16.78 4.01 -0.51
N GLY A 12 17.53 2.95 -0.83
CA GLY A 12 17.02 1.58 -0.79
C GLY A 12 16.60 1.23 0.63
N GLN A 13 15.31 0.98 0.83
CA GLN A 13 14.75 0.59 2.13
C GLN A 13 14.53 -0.93 2.16
N THR A 14 14.86 -1.55 3.29
CA THR A 14 14.43 -2.94 3.55
C THR A 14 12.94 -2.99 3.85
N SER A 15 12.29 -4.14 3.63
CA SER A 15 10.86 -4.33 3.92
C SER A 15 10.48 -3.99 5.36
N LYS A 16 11.39 -4.23 6.34
CA LYS A 16 11.18 -3.90 7.76
C LYS A 16 11.16 -2.39 8.01
N GLN A 17 12.09 -1.65 7.40
CA GLN A 17 12.14 -0.20 7.53
C GLN A 17 10.92 0.44 6.84
N LEU A 18 10.54 -0.09 5.69
CA LEU A 18 9.36 0.35 4.96
C LEU A 18 8.08 0.15 5.78
N LEU A 19 7.92 -1.02 6.41
CA LEU A 19 6.80 -1.30 7.30
C LEU A 19 6.78 -0.34 8.51
N SER A 20 7.94 -0.09 9.13
CA SER A 20 8.04 0.85 10.25
C SER A 20 7.62 2.27 9.84
N TYR A 21 8.02 2.72 8.66
CA TYR A 21 7.64 4.03 8.10
C TYR A 21 6.12 4.15 7.95
N PHE A 22 5.47 3.16 7.33
CA PHE A 22 4.01 3.19 7.16
C PHE A 22 3.26 3.07 8.49
N ARG A 23 3.77 2.32 9.47
CA ARG A 23 3.19 2.25 10.81
C ARG A 23 3.22 3.59 11.53
N GLN A 24 4.34 4.31 11.47
CA GLN A 24 4.46 5.64 12.07
C GLN A 24 3.44 6.61 11.46
N LEU A 25 3.26 6.56 10.14
CA LEU A 25 2.27 7.38 9.45
C LEU A 25 0.83 6.95 9.78
N GLY A 26 0.55 5.65 9.78
CA GLY A 26 -0.77 5.11 10.15
C GLY A 26 -1.22 5.53 11.55
N ASN A 27 -0.29 5.63 12.50
CA ASN A 27 -0.55 6.12 13.85
C ASN A 27 -0.75 7.64 13.93
N ALA A 28 -0.08 8.41 13.06
CA ALA A 28 -0.21 9.87 13.03
C ALA A 28 -1.43 10.35 12.23
N LEU A 29 -1.93 9.53 11.30
CA LEU A 29 -3.03 9.86 10.39
C LEU A 29 -4.39 9.44 10.96
N SER A 30 -5.24 10.43 11.21
CA SER A 30 -6.63 10.22 11.65
C SER A 30 -7.61 9.96 10.50
N GLY A 31 -7.22 10.23 9.25
CA GLY A 31 -8.07 10.11 8.06
C GLY A 31 -7.73 8.91 7.18
N LYS A 32 -8.57 8.65 6.16
CA LYS A 32 -8.30 7.60 5.16
C LYS A 32 -7.03 7.92 4.38
N TRP A 33 -6.14 6.93 4.28
CA TRP A 33 -4.89 7.09 3.55
C TRP A 33 -4.61 5.89 2.64
N PHE A 34 -3.83 6.16 1.60
CA PHE A 34 -3.44 5.19 0.58
C PHE A 34 -1.92 5.10 0.47
N ALA A 35 -1.40 3.90 0.29
CA ALA A 35 0.01 3.70 -0.09
C ALA A 35 0.18 3.78 -1.62
N TYR A 36 1.31 4.27 -2.09
CA TYR A 36 1.65 4.33 -3.53
C TYR A 36 2.83 3.41 -3.85
N ASN A 37 2.62 2.37 -4.67
CA ASN A 37 3.67 1.45 -5.10
C ASN A 37 4.11 1.78 -6.53
N PHE A 38 5.37 2.20 -6.71
CA PHE A 38 6.01 2.42 -8.03
C PHE A 38 7.48 1.97 -7.97
N PRO A 39 7.76 0.65 -7.89
CA PRO A 39 9.12 0.15 -7.69
C PRO A 39 10.07 0.55 -8.82
N ALA A 40 9.58 0.73 -10.05
CA ALA A 40 10.40 1.19 -11.19
C ALA A 40 10.96 2.63 -11.03
N ARG A 41 10.49 3.40 -10.04
CA ARG A 41 10.96 4.77 -9.74
C ARG A 41 11.40 4.93 -8.28
N THR A 42 10.92 4.08 -7.37
CA THR A 42 11.24 4.17 -5.93
C THR A 42 12.33 3.20 -5.50
N GLY A 43 12.65 2.18 -6.32
CA GLY A 43 13.59 1.12 -5.94
C GLY A 43 13.14 0.28 -4.74
N CYS A 44 11.90 0.46 -4.29
CA CYS A 44 11.31 -0.21 -3.13
C CYS A 44 9.98 -0.82 -3.56
N ASP A 45 9.79 -2.10 -3.27
CA ASP A 45 8.57 -2.84 -3.60
C ASP A 45 7.69 -3.03 -2.35
N LEU A 46 6.44 -2.55 -2.43
CA LEU A 46 5.42 -2.83 -1.42
C LEU A 46 4.85 -4.23 -1.65
N THR A 47 5.44 -5.21 -0.98
CA THR A 47 5.03 -6.62 -1.11
C THR A 47 3.58 -6.87 -0.64
N PRO A 48 2.91 -7.91 -1.18
CA PRO A 48 1.63 -8.44 -0.67
C PRO A 48 1.52 -8.50 0.84
N ASP A 49 2.51 -9.10 1.48
CA ASP A 49 2.49 -9.34 2.93
C ASP A 49 2.55 -8.03 3.72
N LEU A 50 3.33 -7.05 3.25
CA LEU A 50 3.45 -5.75 3.88
C LEU A 50 2.10 -5.00 3.80
N VAL A 51 1.45 -5.01 2.63
CA VAL A 51 0.14 -4.38 2.44
C VAL A 51 -0.95 -5.07 3.27
N ALA A 52 -0.94 -6.40 3.34
CA ALA A 52 -1.86 -7.17 4.16
C ALA A 52 -1.69 -6.86 5.65
N THR A 53 -0.43 -6.75 6.11
CA THR A 53 -0.10 -6.35 7.48
C THR A 53 -0.65 -4.96 7.81
N LEU A 54 -0.45 -3.98 6.92
CA LEU A 54 -0.98 -2.62 7.12
C LEU A 54 -2.50 -2.57 7.11
N ALA A 55 -3.15 -3.35 6.24
CA ALA A 55 -4.61 -3.42 6.19
C ALA A 55 -5.23 -4.08 7.42
N ALA A 56 -4.54 -5.04 8.03
CA ALA A 56 -4.96 -5.67 9.28
C ALA A 56 -4.75 -4.74 10.49
N GLU A 57 -3.67 -3.96 10.51
CA GLU A 57 -3.31 -3.08 11.62
C GLU A 57 -4.10 -1.76 11.63
N PHE A 58 -4.40 -1.20 10.46
CA PHE A 58 -4.96 0.15 10.35
C PHE A 58 -6.33 0.14 9.67
N PRO A 59 -7.44 0.39 10.40
CA PRO A 59 -8.77 0.50 9.79
C PRO A 59 -8.92 1.72 8.88
N ASN A 60 -8.04 2.72 9.04
CA ASN A 60 -7.97 3.92 8.19
C ASN A 60 -7.20 3.69 6.89
N PHE A 61 -6.51 2.55 6.74
CA PHE A 61 -5.82 2.21 5.51
C PHE A 61 -6.83 1.82 4.43
N ALA A 62 -7.01 2.71 3.45
CA ALA A 62 -8.03 2.53 2.42
C ALA A 62 -7.56 1.67 1.24
N GLY A 63 -6.24 1.49 1.09
CA GLY A 63 -5.64 0.58 0.12
C GLY A 63 -4.34 1.07 -0.49
N ILE A 64 -3.95 0.42 -1.58
CA ILE A 64 -2.72 0.73 -2.32
C ILE A 64 -3.05 1.12 -3.77
N LYS A 65 -2.41 2.17 -4.25
CA LYS A 65 -2.34 2.53 -5.66
C LYS A 65 -1.07 1.91 -6.22
N ASP A 66 -1.25 0.85 -6.99
CA ASP A 66 -0.16 0.11 -7.59
C ASP A 66 0.03 0.53 -9.04
N THR A 67 1.28 0.62 -9.46
CA THR A 67 1.68 0.99 -10.82
C THR A 67 2.60 -0.04 -11.46
N VAL A 68 2.89 -1.14 -10.76
CA VAL A 68 3.41 -2.34 -11.42
C VAL A 68 2.32 -2.88 -12.34
N ASP A 69 2.70 -3.27 -13.56
CA ASP A 69 1.76 -3.85 -14.51
C ASP A 69 1.09 -5.08 -13.90
N CYS A 70 -0.25 -5.07 -13.86
CA CYS A 70 -1.10 -5.90 -13.00
C CYS A 70 -1.09 -7.43 -13.30
N GLN A 71 -0.03 -8.05 -13.85
CA GLN A 71 -0.04 -9.48 -14.21
C GLN A 71 0.94 -10.40 -13.46
N SER A 72 1.95 -9.91 -12.74
CA SER A 72 3.05 -10.81 -12.32
C SER A 72 3.14 -11.19 -10.85
N GLN A 73 2.40 -10.56 -9.91
CA GLN A 73 2.78 -10.67 -8.48
C GLN A 73 1.68 -10.95 -7.46
N TYR A 74 0.43 -11.13 -7.86
CA TYR A 74 -0.64 -11.55 -6.95
C TYR A 74 -1.36 -12.78 -7.49
N PRO A 75 -1.44 -13.89 -6.74
CA PRO A 75 -2.35 -14.97 -7.07
C PRO A 75 -3.77 -14.38 -7.12
N GLN A 76 -4.46 -14.56 -8.25
CA GLN A 76 -5.88 -14.28 -8.37
C GLN A 76 -6.65 -15.27 -7.49
N HIS A 77 -6.72 -14.99 -6.18
CA HIS A 77 -7.65 -15.67 -5.29
C HIS A 77 -8.50 -14.62 -4.59
N ASP A 78 -9.36 -14.00 -5.41
CA ASP A 78 -10.41 -13.07 -5.01
C ASP A 78 -11.53 -13.86 -4.34
N SER A 79 -11.45 -14.06 -3.02
CA SER A 79 -12.59 -14.56 -2.24
C SER A 79 -12.63 -14.16 -0.77
N ASP A 80 -11.57 -13.58 -0.18
CA ASP A 80 -11.54 -13.43 1.29
C ASP A 80 -10.81 -12.18 1.83
N HIS A 81 -11.04 -11.01 1.21
CA HIS A 81 -10.59 -9.73 1.80
C HIS A 81 -11.65 -9.15 2.75
N PRO A 82 -11.29 -8.78 4.00
CA PRO A 82 -12.20 -8.09 4.90
C PRO A 82 -12.67 -6.76 4.26
N ARG A 83 -13.96 -6.44 4.47
CA ARG A 83 -14.82 -5.46 3.76
C ARG A 83 -14.36 -3.98 3.66
N GLY A 84 -13.07 -3.66 3.73
CA GLY A 84 -12.56 -2.28 3.74
C GLY A 84 -11.42 -1.96 2.75
N THR A 85 -10.61 -2.93 2.35
CA THR A 85 -9.35 -2.64 1.64
C THR A 85 -9.55 -2.71 0.13
N ARG A 86 -9.63 -1.55 -0.54
CA ARG A 86 -9.76 -1.48 -2.01
C ARG A 86 -8.39 -1.36 -2.66
N ARG A 87 -7.98 -2.35 -3.46
CA ARG A 87 -6.83 -2.22 -4.37
C ARG A 87 -7.20 -1.37 -5.56
N PHE A 88 -6.44 -0.31 -5.81
CA PHE A 88 -6.57 0.50 -7.02
C PHE A 88 -5.45 0.13 -8.00
N CYS A 89 -5.59 -1.01 -8.69
CA CYS A 89 -4.89 -1.27 -9.95
C CYS A 89 -5.77 -0.63 -11.05
N ARG A 90 -5.44 0.61 -11.43
CA ARG A 90 -5.98 1.30 -12.62
C ARG A 90 -7.52 1.36 -12.76
N ALA A 91 -8.23 1.94 -11.78
CA ALA A 91 -9.58 2.49 -12.01
C ALA A 91 -9.89 3.56 -10.97
N LEU A 92 -9.63 4.82 -11.32
CA LEU A 92 -10.24 5.94 -10.62
C LEU A 92 -11.75 5.85 -10.88
N ARG A 93 -12.54 5.32 -9.95
CA ARG A 93 -13.93 5.74 -9.81
C ARG A 93 -13.97 6.74 -8.67
N LEU A 94 -13.88 8.01 -9.07
CA LEU A 94 -14.56 9.10 -8.37
C LEU A 94 -16.05 8.75 -8.25
#